data_AF-A0A1G7UQW1-F1
#
_entry.id   AF-A0A1G7UQW1-F1
#
_cell.length_a   1.000
_cell.length_b   1.000
_cell.length_c   1.000
_cell.angle_alpha   90.00
_cell.angle_beta   90.00
_cell.angle_gamma   90.00
#
_symmetry.space_group_name_H-M   'P 1'
#
loop_
_entity.id
_entity.type
_entity.pdbx_description
1 polymer ?
#
loop_
_entity_poly.entity_id
_entity_poly.type
_entity_poly.pdbx_seq_one_letter_code
_entity_poly.pdbx_strand_id
1 'polypeptide(L)' 'METKGFTNCLQIFPSTDMKKTSEFYERIGFRVVSYIDSIESHICLYKDRIEIVLTNQIKNI' A
#
# COMPACT_ATOMS: atom_id res chain seq x y z
N MET A 1 -16.06 -20.66 -8.06
CA MET A 1 -15.42 -19.47 -8.63
C MET A 1 -13.93 -19.58 -8.34
N GLU A 2 -13.13 -20.00 -9.32
CA GLU A 2 -11.69 -20.17 -9.15
C GLU A 2 -11.02 -18.81 -8.93
N THR A 3 -10.31 -18.65 -7.82
CA THR A 3 -9.46 -17.48 -7.56
C THR A 3 -8.14 -17.68 -8.31
N LYS A 4 -8.04 -17.15 -9.53
CA LYS A 4 -6.77 -17.08 -10.27
C LYS A 4 -5.90 -15.98 -9.67
N GLY A 5 -5.14 -16.29 -8.63
CA GLY A 5 -4.21 -15.36 -7.98
C GLY A 5 -3.66 -15.89 -6.66
N PHE A 6 -2.59 -15.27 -6.16
CA PHE A 6 -2.06 -15.59 -4.83
C PHE A 6 -3.08 -15.21 -3.76
N THR A 7 -3.57 -16.18 -3.00
CA THR A 7 -4.60 -15.95 -1.97
C THR A 7 -4.04 -15.41 -0.65
N ASN A 8 -2.72 -15.42 -0.47
CA ASN A 8 -2.04 -15.09 0.80
C ASN A 8 -0.72 -14.31 0.62
N CYS A 9 -0.57 -13.50 -0.42
CA CYS A 9 0.63 -12.65 -0.54
C CYS A 9 0.38 -11.28 0.08
N LEU A 10 1.06 -10.99 1.19
CA LEU A 10 1.15 -9.64 1.74
C LEU A 10 1.85 -8.73 0.70
N GLN A 11 1.11 -7.77 0.15
CA GLN A 11 1.62 -6.82 -0.86
C GLN A 11 2.23 -5.60 -0.16
N ILE A 12 3.43 -5.75 0.40
CA ILE A 12 4.16 -4.65 1.04
C ILE A 12 5.21 -4.13 0.06
N PHE A 13 5.08 -2.86 -0.35
CA PHE A 13 6.00 -2.23 -1.29
C PHE A 13 6.61 -0.96 -0.69
N PRO A 14 7.95 -0.82 -0.73
CA PRO A 14 8.56 0.44 -0.36
C PRO A 14 8.25 1.50 -1.43
N SER A 15 7.90 2.72 -1.01
CA SER A 15 7.66 3.86 -1.89
C SER A 15 8.59 5.03 -1.55
N THR A 16 9.13 5.67 -2.60
CA THR A 16 10.00 6.85 -2.47
C THR A 16 9.23 8.07 -1.98
N ASP A 17 7.94 8.12 -2.29
CA ASP A 17 6.99 9.15 -1.87
C ASP A 17 5.62 8.47 -1.71
N MET A 18 5.36 8.00 -0.48
CA MET A 18 4.13 7.27 -0.15
C MET A 18 2.89 8.11 -0.47
N LYS A 19 2.96 9.44 -0.27
CA LYS A 19 1.85 10.36 -0.52
C LYS A 19 1.49 10.44 -2.01
N LYS A 20 2.47 10.69 -2.88
CA LYS A 20 2.21 10.72 -4.33
C LYS A 20 1.73 9.36 -4.85
N THR A 21 2.28 8.29 -4.29
CA THR A 21 1.87 6.93 -4.64
C THR A 21 0.42 6.70 -4.24
N SER A 22 0.03 7.05 -3.01
CA SER A 22 -1.35 6.89 -2.54
C SER A 22 -2.34 7.75 -3.34
N GLU A 23 -1.98 8.98 -3.70
CA GLU A 23 -2.81 9.85 -4.55
C GLU A 23 -3.06 9.22 -5.94
N PHE A 24 -2.06 8.54 -6.52
CA PHE A 24 -2.25 7.80 -7.77
C PHE A 24 -3.26 6.66 -7.60
N TYR A 25 -3.10 5.85 -6.55
CA TYR A 25 -3.99 4.72 -6.29
C TYR A 25 -5.42 5.16 -5.94
N GLU A 26 -5.57 6.27 -5.22
CA GLU A 26 -6.87 6.87 -4.92
C GLU A 26 -7.63 7.26 -6.19
N ARG A 27 -6.95 7.89 -7.16
CA ARG A 27 -7.54 8.26 -8.45
C ARG A 27 -8.04 7.07 -9.27
N ILE A 28 -7.49 5.87 -9.07
CA ILE A 28 -7.94 4.65 -9.75
C ILE A 28 -8.89 3.79 -8.88
N GLY A 29 -9.40 4.36 -7.79
CA GLY A 29 -10.49 3.81 -6.99
C GLY A 29 -10.06 2.97 -5.79
N PHE A 30 -8.83 3.13 -5.30
CA PHE A 30 -8.45 2.58 -3.99
C PHE A 30 -8.88 3.52 -2.86
N ARG A 31 -9.27 2.96 -1.73
CA ARG A 31 -9.38 3.68 -0.46
C ARG A 31 -8.00 3.77 0.18
N VAL A 32 -7.61 4.98 0.58
CA VAL A 32 -6.32 5.26 1.24
C VAL A 32 -6.54 5.41 2.75
N VAL A 33 -5.71 4.74 3.55
CA VAL A 33 -5.66 4.89 5.02
C VAL A 33 -4.22 5.12 5.44
N SER A 34 -3.98 6.21 6.15
CA SER A 34 -2.63 6.68 6.47
C SER A 34 -2.30 6.48 7.95
N TYR A 35 -1.15 5.87 8.23
CA TYR A 35 -0.63 5.61 9.59
C TYR A 35 0.75 6.25 9.77
N ILE A 36 0.85 7.55 9.50
CA ILE A 36 2.14 8.26 9.53
C ILE A 36 2.76 8.29 10.93
N ASP A 37 1.94 8.46 11.97
CA ASP A 37 2.38 8.57 13.37
C ASP A 37 2.56 7.21 14.08
N SER A 38 2.52 6.11 13.32
CA SER A 38 2.75 4.77 13.88
C SER A 38 4.25 4.45 14.00
N ILE A 39 4.59 3.46 14.83
CA ILE A 39 5.98 3.00 15.04
C ILE A 39 6.66 2.65 13.71
N GLU A 40 5.91 2.05 12.79
CA GLU A 40 6.34 1.78 11.42
C GLU A 40 5.46 2.58 10.46
N SER A 41 5.89 3.79 10.09
CA SER A 41 5.12 4.68 9.22
C SER A 41 4.75 4.01 7.87
N HIS A 42 3.45 3.89 7.59
CA HIS A 42 2.93 3.24 6.38
C HIS A 42 1.59 3.82 5.91
N ILE A 43 1.21 3.48 4.67
CA ILE A 43 -0.11 3.77 4.09
C ILE A 43 -0.72 2.47 3.56
N CYS A 44 -1.96 2.17 3.94
CA CYS A 44 -2.71 1.05 3.37
C CYS A 44 -3.62 1.51 2.23
N LEU A 45 -3.64 0.74 1.15
CA LEU A 45 -4.49 0.93 -0.02
C LEU A 45 -5.43 -0.26 -0.16
N TYR A 46 -6.73 -0.01 -0.21
CA TYR A 46 -7.76 -1.05 -0.29
C TYR A 46 -8.61 -0.91 -1.55
N LYS A 47 -8.82 -2.00 -2.28
CA LYS A 47 -9.81 -2.07 -3.36
C LYS A 47 -10.35 -3.49 -3.50
N ASP A 48 -11.64 -3.68 -3.25
CA ASP A 48 -12.29 -4.99 -3.19
C ASP A 48 -11.58 -5.95 -2.21
N ARG A 49 -10.86 -6.95 -2.73
CA ARG A 49 -10.06 -7.92 -1.95
C ARG A 49 -8.56 -7.62 -1.96
N ILE A 50 -8.15 -6.52 -2.59
CA ILE A 50 -6.75 -6.10 -2.71
C ILE A 50 -6.43 -5.22 -1.50
N GLU A 51 -5.35 -5.58 -0.81
CA GLU A 51 -4.68 -4.76 0.17
C GLU A 51 -3.22 -4.58 -0.25
N ILE A 52 -2.75 -3.34 -0.28
CA ILE A 52 -1.35 -2.98 -0.49
C ILE A 52 -0.90 -2.10 0.67
N VAL A 53 0.26 -2.41 1.25
CA VAL A 53 0.91 -1.58 2.27
C VAL A 53 2.10 -0.87 1.63
N LEU A 54 2.05 0.45 1.60
CA LEU A 54 3.19 1.29 1.23
C LEU A 54 4.02 1.56 2.49
N THR A 55 5.31 1.28 2.43
CA THR A 55 6.27 1.67 3.46
C THR A 55 7.22 2.71 2.92
N ASN A 56 7.92 3.44 3.80
CA ASN A 56 9.02 4.28 3.36
C ASN A 56 10.15 3.43 2.76
N GLN A 57 10.74 3.91 1.68
CA GLN A 57 11.99 3.35 1.18
C GLN A 57 13.08 3.50 2.25
N ILE A 58 13.70 2.39 2.64
CA ILE A 58 14.90 2.41 3.48
C ILE A 58 16.03 2.98 2.62
N LYS A 59 16.46 4.20 2.93
CA LYS A 59 17.70 4.75 2.39
C LYS A 59 18.85 4.18 3.23
N ASN A 60 19.60 3.24 2.68
CA ASN A 60 20.90 2.90 3.25
C ASN A 60 21.84 4.09 2.98
N ILE A 61 22.19 4.80 4.05
CA ILE A 61 23.25 5.83 4.06
C ILE A 61 24.59 5.11 4.12
#